data_AF-A0A8H7G2Y0-F1
#
_entry.id   AF-A0A8H7G2Y0-F1
#
_cell.length_a   1.000
_cell.length_b   1.000
_cell.length_c   1.000
_cell.angle_alpha   90.00
_cell.angle_beta   90.00
_cell.angle_gamma   90.00
#
_symmetry.space_group_name_H-M   'P 1'
#
loop_
_entity.id
_entity.type
_entity.pdbx_description
1 polymer ?
#
loop_
_entity_poly.entity_id
_entity_poly.type
_entity_poly.pdbx_seq_one_letter_code
_entity_poly.pdbx_strand_id
1 'polypeptide(L)'
;MEDVAVYGYITTLKTKIVLAIALSDSVVMDADIITIFRALHMAFYTSVSNPFLKLEASSSSHEQYPALLVGGAKWKGFRRRVDEIARVVGVTVPMASA
;
A
#
# COMPACT_ATOMS: atom_id res chain seq x y z
N MET A 1 -21.83 -11.02 -5.55
CA MET A 1 -20.61 -10.49 -6.19
C MET A 1 -20.39 -9.16 -5.50
N GLU A 2 -19.32 -9.03 -4.71
CA GLU A 2 -19.04 -7.76 -4.03
C GLU A 2 -18.55 -6.76 -5.07
N ASP A 3 -19.22 -5.62 -5.15
CA ASP A 3 -18.82 -4.54 -6.05
C ASP A 3 -17.53 -3.93 -5.48
N VAL A 4 -16.42 -4.05 -6.21
CA VAL A 4 -15.10 -3.53 -5.81
C VAL A 4 -14.62 -2.52 -6.83
N ALA A 5 -14.29 -1.32 -6.36
CA ALA A 5 -13.67 -0.28 -7.16
C ALA A 5 -12.16 -0.51 -7.17
N VAL A 6 -11.58 -0.60 -8.37
CA VAL A 6 -10.15 -0.84 -8.54
C VAL A 6 -9.50 0.37 -9.20
N TYR A 7 -8.51 0.93 -8.51
CA TYR A 7 -7.73 2.07 -8.98
C TYR A 7 -6.28 1.65 -9.19
N GLY A 8 -5.65 2.19 -10.22
CA GLY A 8 -4.24 1.99 -10.52
C GLY A 8 -3.49 3.31 -10.58
N TYR A 9 -2.29 3.35 -9.99
CA TYR A 9 -1.38 4.49 -10.07
C TYR A 9 0.03 4.02 -10.39
N ILE A 10 0.70 4.73 -11.29
CA ILE A 10 2.09 4.47 -11.66
C ILE A 10 2.92 5.71 -11.30
N THR A 11 3.91 5.53 -10.45
CA THR A 11 4.81 6.61 -10.04
C THR A 11 5.84 6.92 -11.13
N THR A 12 6.56 8.04 -11.00
CA THR A 12 7.66 8.39 -11.92
C THR A 12 8.76 7.32 -11.97
N LEU A 13 9.00 6.64 -10.84
CA LEU A 13 9.92 5.50 -10.70
C LEU A 13 9.33 4.17 -11.20
N LYS A 14 8.20 4.20 -11.92
CA LYS A 14 7.49 3.03 -12.45
C LYS A 14 7.03 2.04 -11.39
N THR A 15 6.92 2.46 -10.12
CA THR A 15 6.26 1.66 -9.09
C THR A 15 4.75 1.67 -9.35
N LYS A 16 4.16 0.49 -9.44
CA LYS A 16 2.71 0.32 -9.68
C LYS A 16 2.02 0.08 -8.33
N ILE A 17 0.99 0.86 -8.04
CA ILE A 17 0.15 0.71 -6.85
C ILE A 17 -1.25 0.39 -7.36
N VAL A 18 -1.82 -0.71 -6.88
CA VAL A 18 -3.20 -1.12 -7.16
C VAL A 18 -3.97 -1.05 -5.84
N LEU A 19 -5.09 -0.35 -5.87
CA LEU A 19 -5.96 -0.15 -4.73
C LEU A 19 -7.33 -0.75 -5.06
N ALA A 20 -7.77 -1.70 -4.24
CA ALA A 20 -9.09 -2.29 -4.32
C ALA A 20 -9.89 -1.84 -3.08
N ILE A 21 -11.01 -1.17 -3.30
CA ILE A 21 -11.90 -0.67 -2.25
C ILE A 21 -13.27 -1.30 -2.49
N ALA A 22 -13.89 -1.84 -1.44
CA ALA A 22 -15.29 -2.26 -1.52
C ALA A 22 -16.16 -1.03 -1.86
N LEU A 23 -16.97 -1.11 -2.91
CA LEU A 23 -17.94 -0.06 -3.20
C LEU A 23 -18.89 0.03 -2.01
N SER A 24 -18.82 1.16 -1.33
CA SER A 24 -19.78 1.58 -0.31
C SER A 24 -20.75 2.55 -0.98
N ASP A 25 -21.95 2.76 -0.41
CA ASP A 25 -22.92 3.75 -0.92
C ASP A 25 -22.40 5.21 -0.87
N SER A 26 -21.20 5.43 -0.32
CA SER A 26 -20.53 6.72 -0.27
C SER A 26 -19.73 7.02 -1.55
N VAL A 27 -19.89 8.23 -2.08
CA VAL A 27 -19.10 8.74 -3.20
C VAL A 27 -17.62 8.83 -2.82
N VAL A 28 -16.76 8.15 -3.57
CA VAL A 28 -15.30 8.23 -3.42
C VAL A 28 -14.78 9.38 -4.27
N MET A 29 -14.20 10.41 -3.64
CA MET A 29 -13.68 11.58 -4.36
C MET A 29 -12.30 11.28 -4.94
N ASP A 30 -12.01 11.80 -6.14
CA ASP A 30 -10.69 11.66 -6.77
C ASP A 30 -9.55 12.20 -5.90
N ALA A 31 -9.81 13.29 -5.16
CA ALA A 31 -8.85 13.87 -4.23
C ALA A 31 -8.43 12.90 -3.11
N ASP A 32 -9.37 12.07 -2.64
CA ASP A 32 -9.10 11.06 -1.61
C ASP A 32 -8.25 9.94 -2.21
N ILE A 33 -8.59 9.45 -3.40
CA ILE A 33 -7.81 8.43 -4.12
C ILE A 33 -6.37 8.89 -4.37
N ILE A 34 -6.18 10.14 -4.81
CA ILE A 34 -4.85 10.73 -5.03
C ILE A 34 -4.08 10.80 -3.70
N THR A 35 -4.74 11.19 -2.62
CA THR A 35 -4.14 11.27 -1.28
C THR A 35 -3.70 9.89 -0.78
N ILE A 36 -4.55 8.87 -0.97
CA ILE A 36 -4.23 7.48 -0.63
C ILE A 36 -3.02 6.99 -1.43
N PHE A 37 -3.00 7.21 -2.75
CA PHE A 37 -1.86 6.82 -3.58
C PHE A 37 -0.57 7.51 -3.17
N ARG A 38 -0.62 8.80 -2.82
CA ARG A 38 0.54 9.53 -2.29
C ARG A 38 1.01 8.95 -0.97
N ALA A 39 0.10 8.67 -0.04
CA ALA A 39 0.44 8.09 1.26
C ALA A 39 1.08 6.70 1.10
N LEU A 40 0.51 5.83 0.26
CA LEU A 40 1.05 4.51 -0.05
C LEU A 40 2.43 4.60 -0.72
N HIS A 41 2.59 5.50 -1.69
CA HIS A 41 3.88 5.74 -2.34
C HIS A 41 4.94 6.19 -1.34
N MET A 42 4.62 7.10 -0.42
CA MET A 42 5.55 7.55 0.63
C MET A 42 5.89 6.44 1.62
N ALA A 43 4.89 5.66 2.05
CA ALA A 43 5.13 4.50 2.91
C ALA A 43 6.08 3.48 2.25
N PHE A 44 5.90 3.22 0.96
CA PHE A 44 6.80 2.37 0.18
C PHE A 44 8.20 2.99 0.06
N TYR A 45 8.29 4.25 -0.35
CA TYR A 45 9.54 4.99 -0.53
C TYR A 45 10.41 5.00 0.73
N THR A 46 9.83 5.36 1.90
CA THR A 46 10.55 5.33 3.19
C THR A 46 11.02 3.92 3.54
N SER A 47 10.25 2.90 3.19
CA SER A 47 10.64 1.51 3.48
C SER A 47 11.81 1.07 2.60
N VAL A 48 11.72 1.26 1.29
CA VAL A 48 12.77 0.81 0.35
C VAL A 48 14.08 1.59 0.50
N SER A 49 14.00 2.81 1.06
CA SER A 49 15.17 3.63 1.39
C SER A 49 15.91 3.15 2.63
N ASN A 50 15.38 2.18 3.37
CA ASN A 50 16.06 1.57 4.52
C ASN A 50 17.12 0.55 4.05
N PRO A 51 18.42 0.81 4.25
CA PRO A 51 19.49 -0.08 3.79
C PRO A 51 19.49 -1.44 4.52
N PHE A 52 18.95 -1.52 5.75
CA PHE A 52 18.92 -2.76 6.54
C PHE A 52 17.89 -3.77 6.02
N LEU A 53 16.88 -3.33 5.26
CA LEU A 53 15.95 -4.27 4.61
C LEU A 53 16.61 -5.08 3.49
N LYS A 54 17.67 -4.55 2.87
CA LYS A 54 18.44 -5.25 1.83
C LYS A 54 19.49 -6.20 2.43
N LEU A 55 20.11 -5.80 3.55
CA LEU A 55 21.08 -6.63 4.27
C LEU A 55 20.44 -7.95 4.73
N GLU A 56 19.20 -7.88 5.19
CA GLU A 56 18.40 -9.01 5.65
C GLU A 56 17.83 -9.89 4.53
N ALA A 57 17.85 -9.45 3.27
CA ALA A 57 17.45 -10.25 2.10
C ALA A 57 18.59 -11.16 1.61
N SER A 58 19.84 -10.85 2.00
CA SER A 58 21.04 -11.59 1.57
C SER A 58 21.22 -12.96 2.21
N SER A 59 20.39 -13.35 3.19
CA SER A 59 20.51 -14.64 3.89
C SER A 59 19.79 -15.80 3.19
N SER A 60 18.95 -15.51 2.20
CA SER A 60 18.31 -16.52 1.35
C SER A 60 19.06 -16.60 0.03
N SER A 61 19.75 -17.70 -0.20
CA SER A 61 20.46 -18.04 -1.43
C SER A 61 19.57 -17.79 -2.65
N HIS A 62 20.15 -17.15 -3.67
CA HIS A 62 19.58 -16.70 -4.95
C HIS A 62 19.01 -15.27 -4.97
N GLU A 63 19.65 -14.45 -5.80
CA GLU A 63 19.33 -13.16 -6.46
C GLU A 63 17.85 -12.75 -6.54
N GLN A 64 17.12 -12.76 -5.44
CA GLN A 64 15.71 -12.41 -5.41
C GLN A 64 15.59 -10.90 -5.28
N TYR A 65 15.08 -10.26 -6.35
CA TYR A 65 14.83 -8.83 -6.38
C TYR A 65 14.13 -8.37 -5.09
N PRO A 66 14.62 -7.32 -4.39
CA PRO A 66 14.04 -6.84 -3.14
C PRO A 66 12.54 -6.55 -3.20
N ALA A 67 12.02 -6.29 -4.42
CA ALA A 67 10.61 -6.09 -4.71
C ALA A 67 9.72 -7.31 -4.42
N LEU A 68 10.24 -8.54 -4.54
CA LEU A 68 9.49 -9.78 -4.29
C LEU A 68 9.26 -10.07 -2.80
N LEU A 69 9.95 -9.34 -1.91
CA LEU A 69 9.84 -9.50 -0.46
C LEU A 69 9.01 -8.39 0.22
N VAL A 70 8.50 -7.43 -0.56
CA VAL A 70 7.71 -6.30 -0.06
C VAL A 70 6.48 -6.82 0.67
N GLY A 71 6.26 -6.36 1.90
CA GLY A 71 5.14 -6.83 2.74
C GLY A 71 5.42 -8.14 3.49
N GLY A 72 6.58 -8.76 3.31
CA GLY A 72 6.99 -9.94 4.07
C GLY A 72 7.18 -9.68 5.57
N ALA A 73 7.48 -10.73 6.34
CA ALA A 73 7.60 -10.67 7.80
C ALA A 73 8.58 -9.59 8.31
N LYS A 74 9.64 -9.32 7.53
CA LYS A 74 10.68 -8.33 7.84
C LYS A 74 10.24 -6.87 7.58
N TRP A 75 9.18 -6.65 6.80
CA TRP A 75 8.66 -5.32 6.44
C TRP A 75 7.64 -4.80 7.47
N LYS A 76 7.92 -4.97 8.77
CA LYS A 76 6.97 -4.62 9.85
C LYS A 76 6.59 -3.14 9.82
N GLY A 77 7.56 -2.25 9.65
CA GLY A 77 7.31 -0.80 9.59
C GLY A 77 6.50 -0.38 8.36
N PHE A 78 6.69 -1.06 7.22
CA PHE A 78 5.88 -0.82 6.03
C PHE A 78 4.44 -1.25 6.25
N ARG A 79 4.23 -2.49 6.73
CA ARG A 79 2.89 -3.03 7.01
C ARG A 79 2.12 -2.14 7.98
N ARG A 80 2.76 -1.76 9.10
CA ARG A 80 2.15 -0.84 10.07
C ARG A 80 1.68 0.47 9.43
N ARG A 81 2.48 1.08 8.56
CA ARG A 81 2.08 2.31 7.85
C ARG A 81 0.91 2.07 6.89
N VAL A 82 0.90 0.94 6.18
CA VAL A 82 -0.24 0.58 5.32
C VAL A 82 -1.50 0.36 6.15
N ASP A 83 -1.40 -0.31 7.29
CA ASP A 83 -2.52 -0.54 8.21
C ASP A 83 -3.05 0.79 8.79
N GLU A 84 -2.16 1.71 9.14
CA GLU A 84 -2.51 3.07 9.59
C GLU A 84 -3.23 3.86 8.49
N ILE A 85 -2.75 3.80 7.24
CA ILE A 85 -3.41 4.42 6.09
C ILE A 85 -4.79 3.81 5.88
N ALA A 86 -4.89 2.46 5.85
CA ALA A 86 -6.16 1.76 5.66
C ALA A 86 -7.17 2.09 6.76
N ARG A 87 -6.72 2.20 8.01
CA ARG A 87 -7.57 2.60 9.15
C ARG A 87 -8.09 4.03 8.97
N VAL A 88 -7.25 4.98 8.56
CA VAL A 88 -7.71 6.36 8.31
C VAL A 88 -8.72 6.39 7.17
N VAL A 89 -8.45 5.65 6.09
CA VAL A 89 -9.38 5.52 4.95
C VAL A 89 -10.73 4.94 5.39
N GLY A 90 -10.73 3.87 6.20
CA GLY A 90 -11.95 3.25 6.72
C GLY A 90 -12.68 4.08 7.79
N VAL A 91 -12.03 5.09 8.39
CA VAL A 91 -12.70 6.08 9.26
C VAL A 91 -13.30 7.21 8.42
N THR A 92 -12.66 7.59 7.32
CA THR A 92 -13.17 8.64 6.41
C THR A 92 -14.23 8.12 5.43
N VAL A 93 -14.21 6.83 5.10
CA VAL A 93 -15.21 6.13 4.27
C VAL A 93 -16.04 5.27 5.22
N PRO A 94 -17.24 5.72 5.62
CA PRO A 94 -18.02 5.00 6.61
C PRO A 94 -18.43 3.63 6.06
N MET A 95 -17.93 2.56 6.70
CA MET A 95 -18.58 1.26 6.62
C MET A 95 -19.98 1.41 7.23
N ALA A 96 -21.01 1.38 6.38
CA ALA A 96 -22.38 1.30 6.87
C ALA A 96 -22.54 0.01 7.67
N SER A 97 -23.00 0.13 8.91
CA SER A 97 -23.33 -0.99 9.79
C SER A 97 -24.34 -1.90 9.08
N ALA A 98 -23.99 -3.17 8.94
CA ALA A 98 -24.93 -4.23 8.56
C ALA A 98 -25.97 -4.46 9.67
#